data_AF-A0A1H2H1A1-F1
#
_entry.id   AF-A0A1H2H1A1-F1
#
_cell.length_a   1.000
_cell.length_b   1.000
_cell.length_c   1.000
_cell.angle_alpha   90.00
_cell.angle_beta   90.00
_cell.angle_gamma   90.00
#
_symmetry.space_group_name_H-M   'P 1'
#
loop_
_entity.id
_entity.type
_entity.pdbx_description
1 polymer ?
#
loop_
_entity_poly.entity_id
_entity_poly.type
_entity_poly.pdbx_seq_one_letter_code
_entity_poly.pdbx_strand_id
1 'polypeptide(L)'
;MAAEEGHEVHCLVGALHLSVSYLASASLGPGEVVTRFGWRVVSTDPHLPGRLFDDHQYDIGARELTPRDGLRVLAGLLVDAGEDFFSDTPGAMKLPIWLSAMAARHLNDLKMVALTGVTPAEVHTVGIPADRLLLAVEIAREALHVETQMNGPGLFGPETLAELQRLAATADRDVAVPDPDDPLGPPLYEGPASDAHYRLSPGRYHAHLRHHPAQRLVVIVAKSELSGEPMAASFTRLRPADRPRTQRTNNPPGSTDAPQPPDSPRQPGGWTPQPPSSPRGTERTDPPAPGM
;
A
#
# COMPACT_ATOMS: atom_id res chain seq x y z
N MET A 1 -13.30 15.68 -9.60
CA MET A 1 -12.32 14.60 -9.74
C MET A 1 -11.09 15.24 -10.34
N ALA A 2 -10.02 15.42 -9.56
CA ALA A 2 -8.75 15.93 -10.07
C ALA A 2 -7.81 14.74 -10.18
N ALA A 3 -7.43 14.41 -11.41
CA ALA A 3 -6.43 13.41 -11.73
C ALA A 3 -5.05 14.05 -11.54
N GLU A 4 -4.29 13.58 -10.56
CA GLU A 4 -2.84 13.77 -10.59
C GLU A 4 -2.28 12.73 -11.56
N GLU A 5 -2.14 13.12 -12.83
CA GLU A 5 -1.32 12.39 -13.82
C GLU A 5 0.14 12.51 -13.38
N GLY A 6 0.55 11.61 -12.48
CA GLY A 6 1.87 11.55 -11.90
C GLY A 6 2.92 11.23 -12.95
N HIS A 7 3.57 12.26 -13.48
CA HIS A 7 4.77 12.15 -14.32
C HIS A 7 6.01 11.76 -13.50
N GLU A 8 5.89 11.69 -12.17
CA GLU A 8 6.98 11.42 -11.25
C GLU A 8 6.50 10.53 -10.09
N VAL A 9 7.37 9.62 -9.63
CA VAL A 9 7.15 8.77 -8.46
C VAL A 9 8.33 8.91 -7.50
N HIS A 10 8.02 8.94 -6.21
CA HIS A 10 9.02 9.03 -5.15
C HIS A 10 8.95 7.81 -4.23
N CYS A 11 10.10 7.37 -3.74
CA CYS A 11 10.21 6.23 -2.84
C CYS A 11 11.29 6.47 -1.79
N LEU A 12 10.93 6.27 -0.52
CA LEU A 12 11.89 6.29 0.60
C LEU A 12 12.27 4.85 0.97
N VAL A 13 13.56 4.56 0.94
CA VAL A 13 14.15 3.27 1.33
C VAL A 13 15.20 3.55 2.40
N GLY A 14 14.81 3.40 3.68
CA GLY A 14 15.64 3.85 4.80
C GLY A 14 15.97 5.34 4.69
N ALA A 15 17.26 5.66 4.55
CA ALA A 15 17.74 7.03 4.34
C ALA A 15 18.00 7.37 2.86
N LEU A 16 17.57 6.54 1.91
CA LEU A 16 17.60 6.84 0.48
C LEU A 16 16.25 7.36 0.01
N HIS A 17 16.26 8.52 -0.64
CA HIS A 17 15.14 9.05 -1.39
C HIS A 17 15.37 8.83 -2.88
N LEU A 18 14.57 7.95 -3.46
CA LEU A 18 14.52 7.64 -4.88
C LEU A 18 13.41 8.47 -5.53
N SER A 19 13.68 9.01 -6.70
CA SER A 19 12.68 9.72 -7.51
C SER A 19 12.87 9.32 -8.96
N VAL A 20 11.77 9.01 -9.65
CA VAL A 20 11.77 8.65 -11.07
C VAL A 20 10.71 9.45 -11.79
N SER A 21 11.10 10.12 -12.86
CA SER A 21 10.21 10.86 -13.74
C SER A 21 10.15 10.19 -15.12
N TYR A 22 8.94 10.10 -15.67
CA TYR A 22 8.75 9.73 -17.06
C TYR A 22 9.17 10.90 -17.95
N LEU A 23 10.00 10.62 -18.96
CA LEU A 23 10.47 11.63 -19.91
C LEU A 23 9.79 11.48 -21.28
N ALA A 24 9.85 10.29 -21.87
CA ALA A 24 9.30 10.03 -23.20
C ALA A 24 9.23 8.53 -23.51
N SER A 25 8.47 8.17 -24.53
CA SER A 25 8.44 6.85 -25.17
C SER A 25 8.71 6.96 -26.66
N ALA A 26 9.29 5.91 -27.26
CA ALA A 26 9.47 5.81 -28.71
C ALA A 26 9.28 4.36 -29.18
N SER A 27 8.65 4.17 -30.34
CA SER A 27 8.48 2.83 -30.92
C SER A 27 9.79 2.33 -31.52
N LEU A 28 10.18 1.09 -31.20
CA LEU A 28 11.37 0.41 -31.73
C LEU A 28 11.05 -0.56 -32.88
N GLY A 29 9.80 -1.00 -32.99
CA GLY A 29 9.35 -1.99 -33.97
C GLY A 29 7.89 -2.40 -33.77
N PRO A 30 7.40 -3.41 -34.50
CA PRO A 30 6.02 -3.89 -34.37
C PRO A 30 5.77 -4.44 -32.96
N GLY A 31 5.05 -3.67 -32.14
CA GLY A 31 4.67 -4.06 -30.79
C GLY A 31 5.69 -3.77 -29.69
N GLU A 32 6.81 -3.11 -29.99
CA GLU A 32 7.83 -2.73 -28.99
C GLU A 32 7.95 -1.23 -28.82
N VAL A 33 7.99 -0.79 -27.56
CA VAL A 33 8.15 0.60 -27.15
C VAL A 33 9.33 0.69 -26.19
N VAL A 34 10.27 1.59 -26.45
CA VAL A 34 11.28 2.01 -25.47
C VAL A 34 10.71 3.16 -24.66
N THR A 35 10.80 3.07 -23.35
CA THR A 35 10.45 4.15 -22.44
C THR A 35 11.70 4.71 -21.79
N ARG A 36 11.81 6.03 -21.75
CA ARG A 36 12.92 6.77 -21.15
C ARG A 36 12.46 7.42 -19.85
N PHE A 37 13.25 7.21 -18.81
CA PHE A 37 13.04 7.77 -17.47
C PHE A 37 14.25 8.60 -17.03
N GLY A 38 13.95 9.68 -16.31
CA GLY A 38 14.92 10.38 -15.49
C GLY A 38 14.83 9.88 -14.06
N TRP A 39 15.96 9.78 -13.37
CA TRP A 39 15.98 9.35 -11.99
C TRP A 39 16.94 10.16 -11.13
N ARG A 40 16.65 10.17 -9.83
CA ARG A 40 17.43 10.83 -8.80
C ARG A 40 17.46 9.97 -7.54
N VAL A 41 18.62 9.89 -6.92
CA VAL A 41 18.83 9.30 -5.61
C VAL A 41 19.48 10.32 -4.70
N VAL A 42 18.90 10.54 -3.52
CA VAL A 42 19.44 11.43 -2.49
C VAL A 42 19.54 10.66 -1.18
N SER A 43 20.70 10.69 -0.54
CA SER A 43 20.85 10.21 0.83
C SER A 43 20.49 11.30 1.83
N THR A 44 19.59 10.98 2.76
CA THR A 44 19.29 11.80 3.94
C THR A 44 20.13 11.39 5.15
N ASP A 45 21.03 10.41 5.02
CA ASP A 45 21.92 9.98 6.11
C ASP A 45 23.02 11.04 6.32
N PRO A 46 23.14 11.64 7.53
CA PRO A 46 24.17 12.65 7.80
C PRO A 46 25.60 12.09 7.76
N HIS A 47 25.78 10.77 7.90
CA HIS A 47 27.08 10.11 7.86
C HIS A 47 27.50 9.70 6.46
N LEU A 48 26.53 9.56 5.53
CA LEU A 48 26.78 9.22 4.13
C LEU A 48 25.96 10.13 3.20
N PRO A 49 26.22 11.46 3.21
CA PRO A 49 25.50 12.39 2.36
C PRO A 49 25.91 12.18 0.89
N GLY A 50 24.93 12.21 0.00
CA GLY A 50 25.18 11.99 -1.41
C GLY A 50 23.95 12.28 -2.26
N ARG A 51 24.19 12.70 -3.49
CA ARG A 51 23.15 12.83 -4.52
C ARG A 51 23.68 12.32 -5.84
N LEU A 52 22.85 11.58 -6.57
CA LEU A 52 23.12 11.11 -7.92
C LEU A 52 21.85 11.26 -8.75
N PHE A 53 21.97 11.63 -10.01
CA PHE A 53 20.85 11.71 -10.94
C PHE A 53 21.35 11.40 -12.36
N ASP A 54 20.47 10.83 -13.18
CA ASP A 54 20.73 10.55 -14.59
C ASP A 54 19.39 10.53 -15.36
N ASP A 55 19.42 10.94 -16.62
CA ASP A 55 18.25 11.06 -17.50
C ASP A 55 18.14 9.88 -18.48
N HIS A 56 18.97 8.86 -18.31
CA HIS A 56 19.21 7.84 -19.34
C HIS A 56 18.81 6.42 -18.92
N GLN A 57 17.83 6.27 -18.04
CA GLN A 57 17.29 4.94 -17.78
C GLN A 57 16.29 4.58 -18.87
N TYR A 58 16.55 3.47 -19.56
CA TYR A 58 15.70 2.97 -20.63
C TYR A 58 15.19 1.59 -20.27
N ASP A 59 13.95 1.31 -20.66
CA ASP A 59 13.40 -0.03 -20.60
C ASP A 59 12.48 -0.28 -21.81
N ILE A 60 12.43 -1.53 -22.27
CA ILE A 60 11.70 -1.94 -23.48
C ILE A 60 10.52 -2.79 -23.04
N GLY A 61 9.32 -2.43 -23.52
CA GLY A 61 8.11 -3.18 -23.22
C GLY A 61 7.17 -3.28 -24.40
N ALA A 62 6.21 -4.20 -24.30
CA ALA A 62 5.10 -4.29 -25.25
C ALA A 62 4.10 -3.11 -25.16
N ARG A 63 4.29 -2.24 -24.15
CA ARG A 63 3.49 -1.05 -23.87
C ARG A 63 4.37 0.04 -23.29
N GLU A 64 3.84 1.26 -23.23
CA GLU A 64 4.45 2.34 -22.47
C GLU A 64 4.53 1.97 -20.98
N LEU A 65 5.73 2.14 -20.45
CA LEU A 65 6.05 1.83 -19.06
C LEU A 65 5.76 3.05 -18.19
N THR A 66 5.28 2.81 -16.97
CA THR A 66 4.92 3.87 -16.02
C THR A 66 6.16 4.35 -15.25
N PRO A 67 6.15 5.55 -14.61
CA PRO A 67 7.24 5.97 -13.72
C PRO A 67 7.57 4.94 -12.63
N ARG A 68 6.58 4.13 -12.26
CA ARG A 68 6.72 3.06 -11.27
C ARG A 68 7.47 1.85 -11.79
N ASP A 69 7.33 1.56 -13.07
CA ASP A 69 8.18 0.58 -13.74
C ASP A 69 9.61 1.12 -13.77
N GLY A 70 9.82 2.41 -14.09
CA GLY A 70 11.12 3.06 -13.94
C GLY A 70 11.70 2.98 -12.51
N LEU A 71 10.87 3.13 -11.47
CA LEU A 71 11.29 2.92 -10.08
C LEU A 71 11.77 1.49 -9.81
N ARG A 72 11.13 0.47 -10.42
CA ARG A 72 11.57 -0.93 -10.32
C ARG A 72 12.94 -1.10 -10.95
N VAL A 73 13.15 -0.56 -12.15
CA VAL A 73 14.45 -0.61 -12.83
C VAL A 73 15.53 0.12 -12.02
N LEU A 74 15.23 1.29 -11.45
CA LEU A 74 16.16 2.04 -10.59
C LEU A 74 16.52 1.24 -9.34
N ALA A 75 15.53 0.65 -8.68
CA ALA A 75 15.79 -0.17 -7.51
C ALA A 75 16.61 -1.41 -7.87
N GLY A 76 16.38 -2.04 -9.03
CA GLY A 76 17.21 -3.13 -9.56
C GLY A 76 18.68 -2.72 -9.74
N LEU A 77 18.93 -1.56 -10.35
CA LEU A 77 20.28 -1.00 -10.49
C LEU A 77 20.98 -0.80 -9.13
N LEU A 78 20.23 -0.36 -8.11
CA LEU A 78 20.76 -0.20 -6.76
C LEU A 78 20.98 -1.53 -6.04
N VAL A 79 20.15 -2.54 -6.30
CA VAL A 79 20.38 -3.91 -5.80
C VAL A 79 21.72 -4.43 -6.32
N ASP A 80 21.95 -4.36 -7.63
CA ASP A 80 23.23 -4.77 -8.23
C ASP A 80 24.41 -4.05 -7.57
N ALA A 81 24.29 -2.73 -7.40
CA ALA A 81 25.34 -1.92 -6.79
C ALA A 81 25.59 -2.24 -5.30
N GLY A 82 24.56 -2.66 -4.57
CA GLY A 82 24.66 -3.10 -3.18
C GLY A 82 25.27 -4.49 -3.04
N GLU A 83 24.98 -5.40 -3.98
CA GLU A 83 25.61 -6.72 -4.04
C GLU A 83 27.09 -6.62 -4.44
N ASP A 84 27.41 -5.77 -5.42
CA ASP A 84 28.78 -5.48 -5.87
C ASP A 84 29.65 -4.87 -4.75
N PHE A 85 29.05 -4.15 -3.79
CA PHE A 85 29.77 -3.51 -2.70
C PHE A 85 30.55 -4.50 -1.82
N PHE A 86 30.00 -5.70 -1.62
CA PHE A 86 30.65 -6.76 -0.84
C PHE A 86 31.52 -7.68 -1.70
N SER A 87 31.58 -7.46 -3.01
CA SER A 87 32.38 -8.29 -3.90
C SER A 87 33.88 -8.01 -3.71
N ASP A 88 34.69 -9.06 -3.72
CA ASP A 88 36.16 -8.98 -3.62
C ASP A 88 36.83 -8.38 -4.87
N THR A 89 36.07 -7.75 -5.76
CA THR A 89 36.54 -7.23 -7.05
C THR A 89 36.50 -5.69 -7.05
N PRO A 90 37.52 -5.00 -6.50
CA PRO A 90 37.51 -3.55 -6.22
C PRO A 90 37.44 -2.61 -7.44
N GLY A 91 37.17 -3.11 -8.65
CA GLY A 91 37.01 -2.33 -9.88
C GLY A 91 35.66 -2.52 -10.59
N ALA A 92 34.73 -3.30 -10.04
CA ALA A 92 33.46 -3.63 -10.71
C ALA A 92 32.32 -2.64 -10.42
N MET A 93 32.46 -1.76 -9.41
CA MET A 93 31.39 -0.87 -8.97
C MET A 93 31.02 0.16 -10.05
N LYS A 94 29.81 0.01 -10.59
CA LYS A 94 29.22 0.92 -11.59
C LYS A 94 28.75 2.25 -10.98
N LEU A 95 28.52 2.28 -9.67
CA LEU A 95 28.02 3.43 -8.93
C LEU A 95 29.05 3.93 -7.89
N PRO A 96 28.94 5.19 -7.44
CA PRO A 96 29.80 5.72 -6.39
C PRO A 96 29.74 4.90 -5.10
N ILE A 97 30.88 4.75 -4.42
CA ILE A 97 31.03 3.94 -3.20
C ILE A 97 29.97 4.26 -2.14
N TRP A 98 29.64 5.54 -1.91
CA TRP A 98 28.64 5.92 -0.92
C TRP A 98 27.26 5.35 -1.26
N LEU A 99 26.90 5.31 -2.54
CA LEU A 99 25.61 4.84 -3.01
C LEU A 99 25.55 3.32 -2.96
N SER A 100 26.61 2.63 -3.37
CA SER A 100 26.75 1.18 -3.22
C SER A 100 26.69 0.76 -1.74
N ALA A 101 27.36 1.48 -0.84
CA ALA A 101 27.30 1.21 0.60
C ALA A 101 25.89 1.44 1.18
N MET A 102 25.20 2.51 0.76
CA MET A 102 23.83 2.78 1.19
C MET A 102 22.84 1.75 0.63
N ALA A 103 23.03 1.33 -0.62
CA ALA A 103 22.20 0.31 -1.25
C ALA A 103 22.42 -1.05 -0.57
N ALA A 104 23.67 -1.41 -0.26
CA ALA A 104 24.02 -2.59 0.53
C ALA A 104 23.33 -2.61 1.90
N ARG A 105 23.27 -1.45 2.59
CA ARG A 105 22.59 -1.32 3.90
C ARG A 105 21.08 -1.51 3.81
N HIS A 106 20.47 -1.16 2.69
CA HIS A 106 19.02 -1.25 2.47
C HIS A 106 18.64 -2.26 1.40
N LEU A 107 19.47 -3.29 1.20
CA LEU A 107 19.38 -4.21 0.07
C LEU A 107 18.03 -4.94 0.03
N ASN A 108 17.51 -5.35 1.18
CA ASN A 108 16.23 -6.06 1.27
C ASN A 108 15.04 -5.19 0.84
N ASP A 109 15.00 -3.94 1.30
CA ASP A 109 13.95 -2.98 0.94
C ASP A 109 14.04 -2.62 -0.56
N LEU A 110 15.27 -2.47 -1.08
CA LEU A 110 15.50 -2.22 -2.51
C LEU A 110 15.08 -3.42 -3.37
N LYS A 111 15.37 -4.66 -2.94
CA LYS A 111 14.88 -5.87 -3.61
C LYS A 111 13.36 -5.87 -3.68
N MET A 112 12.66 -5.53 -2.60
CA MET A 112 11.20 -5.41 -2.61
C MET A 112 10.68 -4.34 -3.59
N VAL A 113 11.32 -3.17 -3.64
CA VAL A 113 10.95 -2.10 -4.59
C VAL A 113 11.24 -2.52 -6.03
N ALA A 114 12.38 -3.15 -6.30
CA ALA A 114 12.75 -3.66 -7.62
C ALA A 114 11.72 -4.68 -8.12
N LEU A 115 11.28 -5.54 -7.21
CA LEU A 115 10.33 -6.60 -7.49
C LEU A 115 8.92 -6.05 -7.77
N THR A 116 8.44 -5.14 -6.93
CA THR A 116 7.00 -4.78 -6.86
C THR A 116 6.67 -3.34 -7.30
N GLY A 117 7.66 -2.45 -7.31
CA GLY A 117 7.46 -1.01 -7.46
C GLY A 117 6.68 -0.37 -6.31
N VAL A 118 6.51 -1.08 -5.19
CA VAL A 118 5.84 -0.59 -3.98
C VAL A 118 6.90 -0.13 -2.98
N THR A 119 6.70 1.05 -2.41
CA THR A 119 7.67 1.63 -1.47
C THR A 119 7.55 0.99 -0.08
N PRO A 120 8.62 0.92 0.73
CA PRO A 120 8.55 0.45 2.11
C PRO A 120 7.51 1.23 2.94
N ALA A 121 7.41 2.54 2.72
CA ALA A 121 6.41 3.40 3.36
C ALA A 121 4.98 3.00 3.00
N GLU A 122 4.68 2.66 1.74
CA GLU A 122 3.37 2.17 1.30
C GLU A 122 3.02 0.82 1.93
N VAL A 123 4.01 -0.08 2.07
CA VAL A 123 3.84 -1.35 2.80
C VAL A 123 3.45 -1.10 4.26
N HIS A 124 4.06 -0.10 4.91
CA HIS A 124 3.85 0.19 6.34
C HIS A 124 2.59 1.02 6.64
N THR A 125 2.18 1.92 5.73
CA THR A 125 1.11 2.89 5.99
C THR A 125 -0.26 2.48 5.44
N VAL A 126 -0.30 1.77 4.32
CA VAL A 126 -1.56 1.43 3.63
C VAL A 126 -1.74 -0.09 3.48
N GLY A 127 -0.66 -0.86 3.68
CA GLY A 127 -0.54 -2.20 3.11
C GLY A 127 -0.39 -2.10 1.59
N ILE A 128 0.12 -3.15 0.95
CA ILE A 128 0.21 -3.19 -0.51
C ILE A 128 -1.21 -2.95 -1.08
N PRO A 129 -1.41 -2.05 -2.06
CA PRO A 129 -2.70 -1.86 -2.72
C PRO A 129 -3.27 -3.20 -3.21
N ALA A 130 -4.58 -3.41 -3.10
CA ALA A 130 -5.19 -4.72 -3.38
C ALA A 130 -5.01 -5.23 -4.82
N ASP A 131 -4.85 -4.32 -5.78
CA ASP A 131 -4.45 -4.57 -7.16
C ASP A 131 -2.99 -5.05 -7.28
N ARG A 132 -2.11 -4.63 -6.37
CA ARG A 132 -0.68 -5.01 -6.33
C ARG A 132 -0.35 -6.14 -5.37
N LEU A 133 -1.27 -6.46 -4.48
CA LEU A 133 -1.14 -7.55 -3.51
C LEU A 133 -1.04 -8.90 -4.22
N LEU A 134 -1.78 -9.09 -5.30
CA LEU A 134 -1.66 -10.30 -6.12
C LEU A 134 -0.29 -10.40 -6.78
N LEU A 135 0.22 -9.31 -7.36
CA LEU A 135 1.57 -9.29 -7.94
C LEU A 135 2.65 -9.63 -6.91
N ALA A 136 2.58 -9.07 -5.69
CA ALA A 136 3.54 -9.38 -4.63
C ALA A 136 3.50 -10.87 -4.22
N VAL A 137 2.31 -11.46 -4.12
CA VAL A 137 2.14 -12.89 -3.84
C VAL A 137 2.63 -13.74 -5.00
N GLU A 138 2.39 -13.30 -6.23
CA GLU A 138 2.80 -13.98 -7.44
C GLU A 138 4.32 -14.07 -7.50
N ILE A 139 5.00 -12.95 -7.29
CA ILE A 139 6.46 -12.93 -7.32
C ILE A 139 7.04 -13.70 -6.14
N ALA A 140 6.43 -13.65 -4.95
CA ALA A 140 6.90 -14.46 -3.83
C ALA A 140 6.75 -15.96 -4.09
N ARG A 141 5.65 -16.39 -4.70
CA ARG A 141 5.46 -17.80 -5.11
C ARG A 141 6.49 -18.20 -6.16
N GLU A 142 6.74 -17.35 -7.15
CA GLU A 142 7.72 -17.61 -8.21
C GLU A 142 9.15 -17.67 -7.65
N ALA A 143 9.52 -16.71 -6.80
CA ALA A 143 10.81 -16.69 -6.11
C ALA A 143 11.03 -17.97 -5.28
N LEU A 144 10.02 -18.41 -4.53
CA LEU A 144 10.08 -19.67 -3.79
C LEU A 144 10.15 -20.88 -4.73
N HIS A 145 9.46 -20.85 -5.87
CA HIS A 145 9.50 -21.92 -6.85
C HIS A 145 10.90 -22.09 -7.45
N VAL A 146 11.50 -20.97 -7.90
CA VAL A 146 12.88 -20.95 -8.41
C VAL A 146 13.87 -21.41 -7.34
N GLU A 147 13.70 -20.94 -6.10
CA GLU A 147 14.54 -21.37 -4.96
C GLU A 147 14.49 -22.89 -4.76
N THR A 148 13.30 -23.50 -4.84
CA THR A 148 13.17 -24.97 -4.70
C THR A 148 13.72 -25.76 -5.88
N GLN A 149 13.88 -25.15 -7.05
CA GLN A 149 14.42 -25.80 -8.24
C GLN A 149 15.95 -25.73 -8.34
N MET A 150 16.59 -24.81 -7.60
CA MET A 150 18.05 -24.68 -7.64
C MET A 150 18.73 -25.77 -6.81
N ASN A 151 19.73 -26.40 -7.43
CA ASN A 151 20.67 -27.27 -6.76
C ASN A 151 21.95 -26.47 -6.44
N GLY A 152 21.95 -25.70 -5.34
CA GLY A 152 23.08 -24.84 -4.98
C GLY A 152 22.79 -23.94 -3.78
N PRO A 153 23.72 -23.01 -3.42
CA PRO A 153 23.42 -21.96 -2.47
C PRO A 153 22.24 -21.12 -3.00
N GLY A 154 21.23 -20.95 -2.15
CA GLY A 154 19.99 -20.25 -2.47
C GLY A 154 20.19 -18.82 -2.97
N LEU A 155 19.26 -18.33 -3.81
CA LEU A 155 19.25 -16.93 -4.27
C LEU A 155 18.94 -15.96 -3.12
N PHE A 156 18.29 -16.46 -2.07
CA PHE A 156 17.82 -15.65 -0.96
C PHE A 156 18.54 -16.03 0.34
N GLY A 157 18.92 -15.02 1.12
CA GLY A 157 19.34 -15.22 2.50
C GLY A 157 18.20 -15.81 3.35
N PRO A 158 18.50 -16.47 4.49
CA PRO A 158 17.50 -17.16 5.30
C PRO A 158 16.36 -16.26 5.80
N GLU A 159 16.68 -14.99 6.09
CA GLU A 159 15.71 -13.99 6.53
C GLU A 159 14.71 -13.63 5.43
N THR A 160 15.21 -13.42 4.20
CA THR A 160 14.37 -13.13 3.03
C THR A 160 13.54 -14.34 2.64
N LEU A 161 14.11 -15.54 2.69
CA LEU A 161 13.37 -16.77 2.41
C LEU A 161 12.20 -16.95 3.40
N ALA A 162 12.44 -16.71 4.69
CA ALA A 162 11.41 -16.76 5.72
C ALA A 162 10.31 -15.69 5.49
N GLU A 163 10.68 -14.49 5.03
CA GLU A 163 9.74 -13.43 4.68
C GLU A 163 8.84 -13.83 3.48
N LEU A 164 9.44 -14.34 2.40
CA LEU A 164 8.73 -14.80 1.21
C LEU A 164 7.78 -15.97 1.54
N GLN A 165 8.26 -16.94 2.33
CA GLN A 165 7.44 -18.05 2.82
C GLN A 165 6.26 -17.54 3.66
N ARG A 166 6.50 -16.57 4.56
CA ARG A 166 5.43 -15.97 5.36
C ARG A 166 4.41 -15.25 4.49
N LEU A 167 4.85 -14.48 3.50
CA LEU A 167 3.98 -13.76 2.58
C LEU A 167 3.11 -14.74 1.77
N ALA A 168 3.73 -15.75 1.16
CA ALA A 168 3.04 -16.78 0.38
C ALA A 168 2.04 -17.58 1.24
N ALA A 169 2.44 -18.00 2.44
CA ALA A 169 1.58 -18.74 3.37
C ALA A 169 0.42 -17.88 3.90
N THR A 170 0.65 -16.59 4.19
CA THR A 170 -0.40 -15.68 4.64
C THR A 170 -1.43 -15.43 3.53
N ALA A 171 -0.95 -15.40 2.28
CA ALA A 171 -1.78 -15.25 1.10
C ALA A 171 -2.56 -16.52 0.73
N ASP A 172 -2.07 -17.69 1.14
CA ASP A 172 -2.65 -19.00 0.83
C ASP A 172 -3.28 -19.72 2.04
N ARG A 173 -4.01 -18.98 2.85
CA ARG A 173 -4.74 -19.57 3.99
C ARG A 173 -5.99 -20.31 3.51
N ASP A 174 -6.45 -21.26 4.31
CA ASP A 174 -7.75 -21.89 4.13
C ASP A 174 -8.88 -20.90 4.43
N VAL A 175 -9.72 -20.66 3.43
CA VAL A 175 -10.79 -19.67 3.44
C VAL A 175 -12.15 -20.30 3.12
N ALA A 176 -13.20 -19.63 3.56
CA ALA A 176 -14.56 -19.86 3.09
C ALA A 176 -15.14 -18.54 2.56
N VAL A 177 -15.74 -18.61 1.39
CA VAL A 177 -16.43 -17.51 0.71
C VAL A 177 -17.93 -17.78 0.79
N PRO A 178 -18.67 -17.14 1.71
CA PRO A 178 -20.12 -17.35 1.81
C PRO A 178 -20.84 -16.80 0.58
N ASP A 179 -21.99 -17.39 0.27
CA ASP A 179 -22.92 -16.85 -0.72
C ASP A 179 -23.65 -15.63 -0.12
N PRO A 180 -23.56 -14.44 -0.73
CA PRO A 180 -24.29 -13.26 -0.25
C PRO A 180 -25.81 -13.41 -0.36
N ASP A 181 -26.29 -14.22 -1.32
CA ASP A 181 -27.72 -14.41 -1.60
C ASP A 181 -28.31 -15.55 -0.75
N ASP A 182 -27.47 -16.49 -0.29
CA ASP A 182 -27.83 -17.52 0.70
C ASP A 182 -26.76 -17.69 1.80
N PRO A 183 -26.74 -16.79 2.81
CA PRO A 183 -25.73 -16.85 3.88
C PRO A 183 -25.83 -18.07 4.80
N LEU A 184 -26.94 -18.81 4.76
CA LEU A 184 -27.17 -20.04 5.54
C LEU A 184 -26.94 -21.30 4.70
N GLY A 185 -26.82 -21.15 3.38
CA GLY A 185 -26.52 -22.22 2.44
C GLY A 185 -25.03 -22.57 2.36
N PRO A 186 -24.66 -23.50 1.46
CA PRO A 186 -23.28 -23.83 1.20
C PRO A 186 -22.48 -22.61 0.71
N PRO A 187 -21.19 -22.47 1.10
CA PRO A 187 -20.37 -21.38 0.60
C PRO A 187 -20.11 -21.53 -0.90
N LEU A 188 -19.90 -20.40 -1.59
CA LEU A 188 -19.46 -20.35 -2.99
C LEU A 188 -18.11 -21.07 -3.18
N TYR A 189 -17.26 -21.01 -2.16
CA TYR A 189 -15.96 -21.69 -2.14
C TYR A 189 -15.50 -21.99 -0.71
N GLU A 190 -14.84 -23.15 -0.53
CA GLU A 190 -14.15 -23.53 0.70
C GLU A 190 -12.87 -24.29 0.35
N GLY A 191 -11.72 -23.85 0.87
CA GLY A 191 -10.40 -24.44 0.60
C GLY A 191 -9.25 -23.41 0.63
N PRO A 192 -8.06 -23.79 0.14
CA PRO A 192 -6.91 -22.88 0.04
C PRO A 192 -7.21 -21.67 -0.84
N ALA A 193 -6.80 -20.47 -0.41
CA ALA A 193 -7.10 -19.26 -1.15
C ALA A 193 -6.50 -19.24 -2.58
N SER A 194 -5.37 -19.92 -2.81
CA SER A 194 -4.75 -20.08 -4.13
C SER A 194 -5.67 -20.74 -5.14
N ASP A 195 -6.46 -21.72 -4.71
CA ASP A 195 -7.33 -22.54 -5.56
C ASP A 195 -8.70 -21.90 -5.83
N ALA A 196 -9.01 -20.77 -5.20
CA ALA A 196 -10.32 -20.13 -5.33
C ALA A 196 -10.64 -19.73 -6.79
N HIS A 197 -9.63 -19.47 -7.61
CA HIS A 197 -9.79 -19.14 -9.03
C HIS A 197 -10.39 -20.26 -9.88
N TYR A 198 -10.35 -21.52 -9.41
CA TYR A 198 -10.97 -22.65 -10.12
C TYR A 198 -12.51 -22.65 -10.03
N ARG A 199 -13.09 -21.96 -9.04
CA ARG A 199 -14.53 -21.94 -8.80
C ARG A 199 -15.15 -20.55 -8.86
N LEU A 200 -14.38 -19.53 -8.52
CA LEU A 200 -14.84 -18.14 -8.49
C LEU A 200 -14.41 -17.43 -9.77
N SER A 201 -15.29 -16.56 -10.27
CA SER A 201 -14.93 -15.65 -11.36
C SER A 201 -13.95 -14.58 -10.88
N PRO A 202 -13.25 -13.87 -11.78
CA PRO A 202 -12.43 -12.72 -11.39
C PRO A 202 -13.25 -11.68 -10.61
N GLY A 203 -12.75 -11.26 -9.45
CA GLY A 203 -13.48 -10.40 -8.53
C GLY A 203 -12.88 -10.33 -7.13
N ARG A 204 -13.54 -9.57 -6.25
CA ARG A 204 -13.17 -9.42 -4.85
C ARG A 204 -14.30 -9.96 -3.98
N TYR A 205 -13.98 -10.93 -3.14
CA TYR A 205 -14.93 -11.70 -2.37
C TYR A 205 -14.72 -11.47 -0.88
N HIS A 206 -15.81 -11.22 -0.15
CA HIS A 206 -15.78 -11.30 1.30
C HIS A 206 -15.63 -12.74 1.73
N ALA A 207 -14.74 -12.97 2.69
CA ALA A 207 -14.41 -14.31 3.13
C ALA A 207 -14.01 -14.29 4.61
N HIS A 208 -13.85 -15.47 5.17
CA HIS A 208 -13.28 -15.67 6.49
C HIS A 208 -12.37 -16.87 6.50
N LEU A 209 -11.53 -17.00 7.53
CA LEU A 209 -10.79 -18.23 7.71
C LEU A 209 -11.76 -19.38 7.89
N ARG A 210 -11.49 -20.49 7.21
CA ARG A 210 -12.38 -21.66 7.15
C ARG A 210 -12.85 -22.11 8.54
N HIS A 211 -11.91 -22.27 9.47
CA HIS A 211 -12.18 -22.75 10.83
C HIS A 211 -12.40 -21.63 11.85
N HIS A 212 -12.30 -20.35 11.43
CA HIS A 212 -12.44 -19.20 12.32
C HIS A 212 -13.29 -18.11 11.67
N PRO A 213 -14.64 -18.26 11.63
CA PRO A 213 -15.54 -17.34 10.94
C PRO A 213 -15.47 -15.88 11.42
N ALA A 214 -15.04 -15.66 12.67
CA ALA A 214 -14.80 -14.33 13.20
C ALA A 214 -13.62 -13.59 12.52
N GLN A 215 -12.67 -14.33 11.92
CA GLN A 215 -11.51 -13.78 11.24
C GLN A 215 -11.83 -13.46 9.79
N ARG A 216 -12.34 -12.25 9.56
CA ARG A 216 -12.74 -11.75 8.24
C ARG A 216 -11.53 -11.38 7.39
N LEU A 217 -11.62 -11.72 6.12
CA LEU A 217 -10.60 -11.48 5.09
C LEU A 217 -11.26 -11.18 3.75
N VAL A 218 -10.45 -10.94 2.74
CA VAL A 218 -10.87 -10.76 1.35
C VAL A 218 -10.11 -11.76 0.49
N VAL A 219 -10.81 -12.45 -0.38
CA VAL A 219 -10.20 -13.24 -1.45
C VAL A 219 -10.28 -12.42 -2.73
N ILE A 220 -9.15 -12.29 -3.43
CA ILE A 220 -9.10 -11.61 -4.73
C ILE A 220 -8.76 -12.68 -5.76
N VAL A 221 -9.57 -12.72 -6.83
CA VAL A 221 -9.37 -13.57 -8.00
C VAL A 221 -9.14 -12.64 -9.19
N ALA A 222 -8.02 -12.78 -9.88
CA ALA A 222 -7.71 -12.00 -11.07
C ALA A 222 -6.79 -12.79 -12.02
N LYS A 223 -6.48 -12.21 -13.18
CA LYS A 223 -5.37 -12.70 -13.99
C LYS A 223 -4.06 -12.21 -13.42
N SER A 224 -3.09 -13.11 -13.35
CA SER A 224 -1.72 -12.81 -12.99
C SER A 224 -1.12 -11.84 -14.02
N GLU A 225 -0.27 -10.92 -13.56
CA GLU A 225 0.40 -9.97 -14.46
C GLU A 225 1.66 -10.56 -15.10
N LEU A 226 2.30 -11.58 -14.49
CA LEU A 226 3.52 -12.18 -15.03
C LEU A 226 3.21 -13.37 -15.94
N SER A 227 2.39 -14.31 -15.49
CA SER A 227 2.02 -15.51 -16.24
C SER A 227 0.79 -15.32 -17.14
N GLY A 228 -0.10 -14.37 -16.82
CA GLY A 228 -1.37 -14.18 -17.52
C GLY A 228 -2.47 -15.17 -17.14
N GLU A 229 -2.15 -16.17 -16.30
CA GLU A 229 -3.07 -17.22 -15.85
C GLU A 229 -3.99 -16.74 -14.71
N PRO A 230 -5.15 -17.35 -14.48
CA PRO A 230 -5.98 -17.06 -13.31
C PRO A 230 -5.23 -17.34 -12.01
N MET A 231 -5.33 -16.42 -11.07
CA MET A 231 -4.70 -16.51 -9.76
C MET A 231 -5.66 -16.04 -8.68
N ALA A 232 -5.54 -16.64 -7.49
CA ALA A 232 -6.22 -16.16 -6.30
C ALA A 232 -5.28 -16.08 -5.07
N ALA A 233 -5.64 -15.17 -4.16
CA ALA A 233 -4.98 -14.97 -2.89
C ALA A 233 -5.92 -14.35 -1.85
N SER A 234 -5.62 -14.60 -0.58
CA SER A 234 -6.33 -14.06 0.58
C SER A 234 -5.57 -12.93 1.25
N PHE A 235 -6.31 -11.94 1.74
CA PHE A 235 -5.76 -10.78 2.41
C PHE A 235 -6.58 -10.47 3.65
N THR A 236 -5.90 -10.23 4.78
CA THR A 236 -6.56 -9.69 5.95
C THR A 236 -7.17 -8.34 5.56
N ARG A 237 -8.46 -8.14 5.84
CA ARG A 237 -9.22 -6.96 5.40
C ARG A 237 -8.48 -5.70 5.85
N LEU A 238 -7.81 -5.01 4.91
CA LEU A 238 -7.35 -3.65 5.13
C LEU A 238 -8.61 -2.84 5.40
N ARG A 239 -8.72 -2.25 6.60
CA ARG A 239 -9.76 -1.25 6.83
C ARG A 239 -9.60 -0.22 5.70
N PRO A 240 -10.68 0.19 5.02
CA PRO A 240 -10.61 1.44 4.30
C PRO A 240 -10.07 2.44 5.31
N ALA A 241 -8.92 3.05 5.05
CA ALA A 241 -8.50 4.21 5.82
C ALA A 241 -9.72 5.12 5.86
N ASP A 242 -10.19 5.44 7.07
CA ASP A 242 -11.28 6.38 7.24
C ASP A 242 -10.92 7.59 6.39
N ARG A 243 -11.62 7.77 5.27
CA ARG A 243 -11.58 9.03 4.53
C ARG A 243 -11.80 10.08 5.60
N PRO A 244 -10.89 11.03 5.82
CA PRO A 244 -11.20 12.14 6.70
C PRO A 244 -12.51 12.69 6.15
N ARG A 245 -13.58 12.56 6.95
CA ARG A 245 -14.87 13.18 6.67
C ARG A 245 -14.50 14.62 6.40
N THR A 246 -14.58 15.05 5.15
CA THR A 246 -14.53 16.46 4.82
C THR A 246 -15.67 17.06 5.61
N GLN A 247 -15.30 17.68 6.72
CA GLN A 247 -16.20 18.45 7.55
C GLN A 247 -16.74 19.51 6.60
N ARG A 248 -17.99 19.34 6.20
CA ARG A 248 -18.69 20.22 5.30
C ARG A 248 -18.88 21.53 6.05
N THR A 249 -17.87 22.40 6.03
CA THR A 249 -17.94 23.77 6.50
C THR A 249 -18.83 24.52 5.52
N ASN A 250 -20.14 24.42 5.72
CA ASN A 250 -21.09 25.38 5.17
C ASN A 250 -20.88 26.69 5.91
N ASN A 251 -19.99 27.56 5.40
CA ASN A 251 -20.07 28.99 5.64
C ASN A 251 -19.94 29.70 4.28
N PRO A 252 -20.91 30.56 3.90
CA PRO A 252 -20.84 31.32 2.65
C PRO A 252 -19.82 32.48 2.78
N PRO A 253 -19.18 32.90 1.67
CA PRO A 253 -18.22 33.99 1.67
C PRO A 253 -18.95 35.33 1.54
N GLY A 254 -18.57 36.32 2.35
CA GLY A 254 -19.13 37.67 2.25
C GLY A 254 -18.41 38.71 3.09
N SER A 255 -17.71 39.59 2.37
CA SER A 255 -17.26 40.96 2.69
C SER A 255 -16.07 41.20 3.64
N THR A 256 -15.05 41.77 2.99
CA THR A 256 -13.84 42.47 3.41
C THR A 256 -14.13 43.86 4.03
N ASP A 257 -13.20 44.28 4.89
CA ASP A 257 -12.67 45.65 5.12
C ASP A 257 -13.44 46.75 5.91
N ALA A 258 -12.75 47.13 7.01
CA ALA A 258 -12.47 48.49 7.52
C ALA A 258 -13.43 49.11 8.59
N PRO A 259 -13.04 50.20 9.29
CA PRO A 259 -12.69 50.21 10.73
C PRO A 259 -13.63 51.07 11.62
N GLN A 260 -13.62 50.84 12.95
CA GLN A 260 -14.20 51.72 14.01
C GLN A 260 -13.66 53.17 13.93
N PRO A 261 -14.33 54.25 14.44
CA PRO A 261 -14.89 54.42 15.82
C PRO A 261 -16.07 55.48 15.91
N PRO A 262 -16.40 56.23 17.01
CA PRO A 262 -16.21 56.11 18.48
C PRO A 262 -17.51 56.24 19.35
N ASP A 263 -17.28 56.15 20.66
CA ASP A 263 -18.07 56.26 21.92
C ASP A 263 -19.35 57.12 22.14
N SER A 264 -20.27 56.50 22.94
CA SER A 264 -21.00 56.99 24.15
C SER A 264 -22.23 57.93 24.04
N PRO A 265 -23.11 58.14 25.09
CA PRO A 265 -23.25 57.53 26.44
C PRO A 265 -24.70 57.25 27.00
N ARG A 266 -24.81 56.45 28.10
CA ARG A 266 -25.82 56.47 29.25
C ARG A 266 -27.33 56.24 28.93
N GLN A 267 -28.17 55.48 29.65
CA GLN A 267 -28.41 55.33 31.12
C GLN A 267 -29.48 54.19 31.40
N PRO A 268 -30.11 53.99 32.59
CA PRO A 268 -30.25 52.68 33.28
C PRO A 268 -31.70 52.17 33.54
N GLY A 269 -31.83 50.92 34.02
CA GLY A 269 -33.08 50.30 34.49
C GLY A 269 -33.29 48.96 33.79
N GLY A 270 -33.32 47.80 34.44
CA GLY A 270 -34.08 47.43 35.63
C GLY A 270 -35.17 46.44 35.19
N TRP A 271 -35.28 45.31 35.89
CA TRP A 271 -36.28 44.22 35.80
C TRP A 271 -35.87 42.91 35.12
N THR A 272 -35.47 41.96 35.97
CA THR A 272 -35.66 40.51 35.81
C THR A 272 -37.04 40.10 36.32
N PRO A 273 -37.57 38.96 35.84
CA PRO A 273 -38.29 38.05 36.74
C PRO A 273 -37.82 36.59 36.63
N GLN A 274 -37.65 35.97 37.80
CA GLN A 274 -37.47 34.53 38.02
C GLN A 274 -38.84 33.77 38.01
N PRO A 275 -38.83 32.42 37.96
CA PRO A 275 -39.96 31.59 37.53
C PRO A 275 -40.90 31.17 38.67
N PRO A 276 -42.09 30.62 38.38
CA PRO A 276 -42.95 30.05 39.40
C PRO A 276 -42.72 28.55 39.61
N SER A 277 -42.83 28.19 40.89
CA SER A 277 -42.69 26.89 41.54
C SER A 277 -43.86 25.93 41.28
N SER A 278 -43.59 24.63 41.38
CA SER A 278 -44.55 23.53 41.43
C SER A 278 -45.35 23.45 42.75
N PRO A 279 -46.44 22.67 42.77
CA PRO A 279 -46.78 21.88 43.96
C PRO A 279 -46.90 20.36 43.69
N ARG A 280 -46.73 19.62 44.80
CA ARG A 280 -46.57 18.18 44.99
C ARG A 280 -47.86 17.35 44.88
N GLY A 281 -47.68 16.06 44.56
CA GLY A 281 -48.40 14.89 45.10
C GLY A 281 -47.73 13.60 44.57
N THR A 282 -46.90 12.87 45.33
CA THR A 282 -47.21 11.61 46.09
C THR A 282 -48.03 10.61 45.26
N GLU A 283 -47.56 9.42 44.86
CA GLU A 283 -47.08 8.22 45.61
C GLU A 283 -46.21 7.39 44.62
N ARG A 284 -44.97 6.90 44.85
CA ARG A 284 -44.41 5.90 45.78
C ARG A 284 -45.26 4.63 45.98
N THR A 285 -45.01 3.58 45.19
CA THR A 285 -44.62 2.22 45.67
C THR A 285 -44.41 1.21 44.53
N ASP A 286 -43.22 0.60 44.47
CA ASP A 286 -42.94 -0.80 44.08
C ASP A 286 -42.56 -1.54 45.37
N PRO A 287 -42.47 -2.89 45.46
CA PRO A 287 -43.14 -4.02 44.78
C PRO A 287 -43.75 -5.00 45.86
N PRO A 288 -44.14 -6.27 45.58
CA PRO A 288 -43.14 -7.36 45.57
C PRO A 288 -43.45 -8.56 44.62
N ALA A 289 -42.41 -9.33 44.30
CA ALA A 289 -42.55 -10.74 43.90
C ALA A 289 -42.62 -11.63 45.16
N PRO A 290 -43.35 -12.75 45.09
CA PRO A 290 -42.74 -14.05 45.39
C PRO A 290 -43.17 -15.16 44.42
N GLY A 291 -42.31 -16.17 44.30
CA GLY A 291 -42.34 -17.17 43.23
C GLY A 291 -43.35 -18.31 43.34
N MET A 292 -43.33 -19.09 42.27
CA MET A 292 -43.31 -20.56 42.25
C MET A 292 -42.36 -21.00 41.13
#